data_AF-A0A8C3GF75-F1
#
_entry.id   AF-A0A8C3GF75-F1
#
_cell.length_a   1.000
_cell.length_b   1.000
_cell.length_c   1.000
_cell.angle_alpha   90.00
_cell.angle_beta   90.00
_cell.angle_gamma   90.00
#
_symmetry.space_group_name_H-M   'P 1'
#
loop_
_entity.id
_entity.type
_entity.pdbx_description
1 polymer ?
#
loop_
_entity_poly.entity_id
_entity_poly.type
_entity_poly.pdbx_seq_one_letter_code
_entity_poly.pdbx_strand_id
1 'polypeptide(L)'
;MRCDRRDEEGKGGVRGQPAPPKAAAILVTGSKSFQFCEASEQAEGKEEQHLCGKHVGVFRMDFSPAGSSDLNEAEEAEIETIKQHREELLEDIKKLKEQIAQVFAEIECFQNEERQETDHNAGEQTSKLSQRDKLLSLGRKKFNMDPEKGIQYLIEQQLLSSDLQEIAKFLHKGEGLNKTAIGDYLGGRDPTNIQILQAFVACHQFANLNLVQALRQFLWSFRLPGEAQKIDRMMEAFANWYCKCNPGVFQSTDTCYILSFSIIMLNTSLHNPNVKDKPPFERFVSINRGIDNGADLPEELLKNLFESIKNEPFSIPEDDGNDLTHTFFNPSREGWLLKLGGRVKTWKRRWFILTDNCLYYFEYTTDKEPLGIIPLENLSVRKVDDPKKPNCFELFNPNCKGQKIKACKTDGDGKVVEGKHQSYKISAATPAERDEWIEAIRTSITQDPFYDLVSARKKKIADKN
;
A
#
# COMPACT_ATOMS: atom_id res chain seq x y z
N MET A 1 49.26 19.14 -57.56
CA MET A 1 50.57 19.84 -57.55
C MET A 1 50.90 20.18 -56.10
N ARG A 2 52.11 19.77 -55.66
CA ARG A 2 52.96 20.27 -54.55
C ARG A 2 52.31 20.64 -53.22
N CYS A 3 52.58 19.91 -52.13
CA CYS A 3 53.84 19.92 -51.32
C CYS A 3 54.14 21.26 -50.65
N ASP A 4 54.17 21.28 -49.31
CA ASP A 4 55.41 21.34 -48.50
C ASP A 4 55.04 21.31 -47.00
N ARG A 5 55.50 20.35 -46.17
CA ARG A 5 56.87 20.06 -45.66
C ARG A 5 57.38 21.06 -44.61
N ARG A 6 57.50 20.58 -43.36
CA ARG A 6 58.75 20.37 -42.57
C ARG A 6 58.38 20.29 -41.08
N ASP A 7 58.66 19.17 -40.39
CA ASP A 7 59.96 18.71 -39.85
C ASP A 7 60.40 19.56 -38.66
N GLU A 8 60.96 19.09 -37.55
CA GLU A 8 61.36 17.76 -37.08
C GLU A 8 61.77 17.90 -35.58
N GLU A 9 61.69 16.77 -34.87
CA GLU A 9 62.61 16.18 -33.86
C GLU A 9 63.31 16.92 -32.70
N GLY A 10 63.44 16.16 -31.59
CA GLY A 10 64.55 16.23 -30.64
C GLY A 10 64.20 15.79 -29.20
N LYS A 11 63.89 14.51 -28.96
CA LYS A 11 64.76 13.45 -28.35
C LYS A 11 65.11 13.59 -26.85
N GLY A 12 64.74 12.54 -26.10
CA GLY A 12 65.31 12.19 -24.79
C GLY A 12 64.62 10.96 -24.16
N GLY A 13 65.11 9.74 -24.44
CA GLY A 13 64.75 8.54 -23.66
C GLY A 13 65.42 8.55 -22.28
N VAL A 14 65.17 7.64 -21.32
CA VAL A 14 65.25 6.18 -21.42
C VAL A 14 64.92 5.56 -20.03
N ARG A 15 64.21 4.41 -20.01
CA ARG A 15 64.09 3.34 -18.94
C ARG A 15 63.49 3.74 -17.57
N GLY A 16 62.65 2.97 -16.90
CA GLY A 16 62.10 1.63 -17.10
C GLY A 16 61.71 1.01 -15.75
N GLN A 17 60.40 0.75 -15.54
CA GLN A 17 59.73 -0.21 -14.60
C GLN A 17 60.13 -0.19 -13.10
N PRO A 18 59.45 -0.90 -12.16
CA PRO A 18 58.21 -1.70 -12.22
C PRO A 18 57.15 -1.33 -11.14
N ALA A 19 56.04 -2.07 -11.18
CA ALA A 19 54.93 -2.09 -10.22
C ALA A 19 55.34 -2.39 -8.76
N PRO A 20 54.56 -1.95 -7.76
CA PRO A 20 54.82 -2.28 -6.36
C PRO A 20 54.36 -3.71 -5.99
N PRO A 21 55.02 -4.36 -5.01
CA PRO A 21 54.83 -5.75 -4.67
C PRO A 21 53.64 -6.00 -3.73
N LYS A 22 53.06 -7.20 -3.85
CA LYS A 22 52.27 -7.87 -2.80
C LYS A 22 53.21 -8.64 -1.86
N ALA A 23 53.08 -8.41 -0.56
CA ALA A 23 53.54 -9.25 0.57
C ALA A 23 53.08 -8.53 1.86
N ALA A 24 52.72 -9.12 2.99
CA ALA A 24 52.58 -10.51 3.41
C ALA A 24 51.66 -10.51 4.65
N ALA A 25 51.16 -11.71 4.98
CA ALA A 25 50.31 -12.01 6.12
C ALA A 25 50.98 -11.73 7.48
N ILE A 26 50.17 -11.33 8.46
CA ILE A 26 50.36 -11.74 9.86
C ILE A 26 49.13 -12.56 10.24
N LEU A 27 49.38 -13.85 10.41
CA LEU A 27 48.56 -14.80 11.14
C LEU A 27 48.56 -14.38 12.63
N VAL A 28 47.37 -14.21 13.21
CA VAL A 28 47.18 -14.60 14.61
C VAL A 28 46.11 -15.68 14.62
N THR A 29 46.58 -16.85 15.00
CA THR A 29 45.87 -18.11 15.24
C THR A 29 44.82 -17.96 16.33
N GLY A 30 43.65 -18.53 16.12
CA GLY A 30 42.58 -18.63 17.11
C GLY A 30 41.59 -19.72 16.75
N SER A 31 42.07 -20.96 16.69
CA SER A 31 41.27 -22.16 16.53
C SER A 31 40.28 -22.32 17.68
N LYS A 32 38.98 -22.47 17.38
CA LYS A 32 38.11 -23.43 18.08
C LYS A 32 37.13 -24.06 17.10
N SER A 33 37.48 -25.27 16.72
CA SER A 33 36.63 -26.31 16.18
C SER A 33 35.44 -26.56 17.10
N PHE A 34 34.24 -26.79 16.56
CA PHE A 34 33.34 -27.82 17.05
C PHE A 34 32.53 -28.40 15.89
N GLN A 35 32.60 -29.73 15.79
CA GLN A 35 31.96 -30.61 14.83
C GLN A 35 30.51 -30.90 15.23
N PHE A 36 29.70 -31.17 14.19
CA PHE A 36 28.57 -32.10 14.08
C PHE A 36 27.43 -32.07 15.13
N CYS A 37 26.20 -31.93 14.61
CA CYS A 37 25.23 -33.03 14.63
C CYS A 37 24.16 -32.82 13.56
N GLU A 38 24.09 -33.76 12.61
CA GLU A 38 22.89 -34.07 11.83
C GLU A 38 21.86 -34.71 12.77
N ALA A 39 20.59 -34.29 12.66
CA ALA A 39 19.47 -35.09 13.14
C ALA A 39 18.30 -34.96 12.17
N SER A 40 17.97 -36.11 11.60
CA SER A 40 16.90 -36.47 10.69
C SER A 40 15.49 -36.26 11.27
N GLU A 41 14.56 -35.78 10.44
CA GLU A 41 13.11 -35.85 10.70
C GLU A 41 12.50 -37.08 10.01
N GLN A 42 11.88 -37.94 10.82
CA GLN A 42 10.81 -38.86 10.43
C GLN A 42 9.81 -38.89 11.59
N ALA A 43 8.54 -38.56 11.32
CA ALA A 43 7.37 -39.29 11.85
C ALA A 43 6.07 -38.69 11.29
N GLU A 44 5.27 -39.58 10.69
CA GLU A 44 3.89 -39.40 10.25
C GLU A 44 2.89 -39.47 11.43
N GLY A 45 1.77 -38.75 11.28
CA GLY A 45 0.40 -39.27 11.51
C GLY A 45 -0.16 -39.43 12.93
N LYS A 46 -1.16 -38.62 13.30
CA LYS A 46 -2.61 -38.99 13.36
C LYS A 46 -3.48 -38.01 14.17
N GLU A 47 -4.73 -37.92 13.70
CA GLU A 47 -5.99 -37.33 14.18
C GLU A 47 -6.22 -37.18 15.70
N GLU A 48 -6.88 -36.10 16.14
CA GLU A 48 -8.33 -36.09 16.49
C GLU A 48 -8.82 -34.69 16.98
N GLN A 49 -10.13 -34.56 17.03
CA GLN A 49 -10.97 -33.35 17.17
C GLN A 49 -11.10 -32.86 18.63
N HIS A 50 -11.12 -31.54 18.89
CA HIS A 50 -12.23 -30.80 19.54
C HIS A 50 -11.88 -29.37 20.00
N LEU A 51 -12.88 -28.52 19.80
CA LEU A 51 -13.28 -27.25 20.44
C LEU A 51 -12.32 -26.35 21.25
N CYS A 52 -12.41 -25.07 20.89
CA CYS A 52 -12.56 -23.87 21.74
C CYS A 52 -11.39 -23.46 22.65
N GLY A 53 -10.84 -22.27 22.36
CA GLY A 53 -10.04 -21.47 23.29
C GLY A 53 -8.53 -21.48 23.00
N LYS A 54 -8.04 -20.46 22.29
CA LYS A 54 -6.63 -20.04 22.36
C LYS A 54 -6.60 -18.51 22.41
N HIS A 55 -6.45 -17.93 23.60
CA HIS A 55 -5.16 -17.53 24.20
C HIS A 55 -4.35 -16.61 23.28
N VAL A 56 -4.35 -15.33 23.67
CA VAL A 56 -3.40 -14.30 23.25
C VAL A 56 -1.99 -14.79 23.61
N GLY A 57 -1.24 -15.23 22.61
CA GLY A 57 0.18 -15.53 22.75
C GLY A 57 0.98 -14.25 22.69
N VAL A 58 1.43 -13.76 23.84
CA VAL A 58 2.49 -12.75 23.92
C VAL A 58 3.78 -13.41 23.43
N PHE A 59 4.24 -13.04 22.24
CA PHE A 59 5.56 -13.43 21.76
C PHE A 59 6.62 -12.70 22.59
N ARG A 60 7.28 -13.44 23.47
CA ARG A 60 8.52 -13.04 24.15
C ARG A 60 9.65 -13.19 23.14
N MET A 61 10.18 -12.08 22.62
CA MET A 61 11.45 -12.08 21.90
C MET A 61 12.58 -12.01 22.93
N ASP A 62 13.31 -13.12 23.07
CA ASP A 62 14.60 -13.13 23.74
C ASP A 62 15.63 -12.41 22.83
N PHE A 63 15.98 -11.18 23.19
CA PHE A 63 17.16 -10.51 22.69
C PHE A 63 18.37 -10.96 23.52
N SER A 64 19.40 -11.51 22.86
CA SER A 64 20.75 -11.55 23.43
C SER A 64 21.63 -10.52 22.72
N PRO A 65 22.46 -9.76 23.44
CA PRO A 65 22.99 -8.48 22.97
C PRO A 65 24.35 -8.64 22.29
N ALA A 66 24.58 -7.86 21.23
CA ALA A 66 25.91 -7.63 20.69
C ALA A 66 26.12 -6.12 20.42
N GLY A 67 26.57 -5.44 21.49
CA GLY A 67 27.52 -4.32 21.53
C GLY A 67 27.38 -3.15 20.55
N SER A 68 26.90 -2.00 21.04
CA SER A 68 27.75 -0.95 21.61
C SER A 68 26.85 0.13 22.24
N SER A 69 26.76 0.11 23.56
CA SER A 69 26.07 1.07 24.42
C SER A 69 26.94 2.32 24.60
N ASP A 70 26.52 3.44 24.02
CA ASP A 70 26.85 4.76 24.56
C ASP A 70 25.54 5.41 25.02
N LEU A 71 24.84 4.73 25.93
CA LEU A 71 23.81 5.38 26.75
C LEU A 71 24.42 5.62 28.11
N ASN A 72 24.40 6.87 28.57
CA ASN A 72 24.90 7.19 29.90
C ASN A 72 24.03 6.50 30.97
N GLU A 73 24.59 6.17 32.14
CA GLU A 73 23.83 5.54 33.26
C GLU A 73 22.53 6.31 33.60
N ALA A 74 22.53 7.63 33.37
CA ALA A 74 21.35 8.48 33.52
C ALA A 74 20.25 8.20 32.47
N GLU A 75 20.62 7.92 31.22
CA GLU A 75 19.69 7.63 30.13
C GLU A 75 19.11 6.21 30.26
N GLU A 76 19.90 5.24 30.71
CA GLU A 76 19.40 3.90 31.03
C GLU A 76 18.40 3.94 32.21
N ALA A 77 18.69 4.74 33.25
CA ALA A 77 17.77 4.95 34.36
C ALA A 77 16.48 5.65 33.93
N GLU A 78 16.56 6.64 33.02
CA GLU A 78 15.39 7.33 32.49
C GLU A 78 14.52 6.41 31.61
N ILE A 79 15.14 5.60 30.75
CA ILE A 79 14.43 4.58 29.95
C ILE A 79 13.72 3.56 30.86
N GLU A 80 14.37 3.13 31.94
CA GLU A 80 13.76 2.20 32.90
C GLU A 80 12.59 2.84 33.62
N THR A 81 12.70 4.12 33.99
CA THR A 81 11.59 4.88 34.58
C THR A 81 10.42 5.03 33.61
N ILE A 82 10.69 5.29 32.32
CA ILE A 82 9.66 5.38 31.27
C ILE A 82 8.97 4.03 31.05
N LYS A 83 9.71 2.92 31.10
CA LYS A 83 9.12 1.57 30.99
C LYS A 83 8.20 1.25 32.16
N GLN A 84 8.61 1.57 33.39
CA GLN A 84 7.79 1.37 34.59
C GLN A 84 6.51 2.22 34.50
N HIS A 85 6.63 3.49 34.12
CA HIS A 85 5.45 4.36 33.96
C HIS A 85 4.51 3.87 32.85
N ARG A 86 5.05 3.30 31.76
CA ARG A 86 4.25 2.69 30.69
C ARG A 86 3.49 1.45 31.19
N GLU A 87 4.10 0.60 32.00
CA GLU A 87 3.42 -0.56 32.59
C GLU A 87 2.31 -0.13 33.55
N GLU A 88 2.54 0.89 34.37
CA GLU A 88 1.50 1.48 35.23
C GLU A 88 0.33 2.03 34.41
N LEU A 89 0.59 2.80 33.36
CA LEU A 89 -0.45 3.33 32.47
C LEU A 89 -1.25 2.22 31.77
N LEU A 90 -0.61 1.12 31.38
CA LEU A 90 -1.30 -0.01 30.76
C LEU A 90 -2.22 -0.74 31.76
N GLU A 91 -1.79 -0.87 33.00
CA GLU A 91 -2.61 -1.43 34.07
C GLU A 91 -3.78 -0.52 34.43
N ASP A 92 -3.58 0.80 34.44
CA ASP A 92 -4.65 1.77 34.64
C ASP A 92 -5.66 1.78 33.49
N ILE A 93 -5.20 1.68 32.23
CA ILE A 93 -6.09 1.52 31.07
C ILE A 93 -6.92 0.24 31.19
N LYS A 94 -6.32 -0.86 31.67
CA LYS A 94 -7.03 -2.12 31.86
C LYS A 94 -8.09 -1.99 32.96
N LYS A 95 -7.76 -1.38 34.09
CA LYS A 95 -8.72 -1.09 35.17
C LYS A 95 -9.84 -0.16 34.71
N LEU A 96 -9.54 0.88 33.94
CA LEU A 96 -10.55 1.77 33.37
C LEU A 96 -11.48 1.03 32.41
N LYS A 97 -10.96 0.11 31.59
CA LYS A 97 -11.79 -0.74 30.72
C LYS A 97 -12.72 -1.65 31.52
N GLU A 98 -12.23 -2.25 32.60
CA GLU A 98 -13.04 -3.09 33.49
C GLU A 98 -14.11 -2.26 34.22
N GLN A 99 -13.76 -1.06 34.70
CA GLN A 99 -14.72 -0.12 35.30
C GLN A 99 -15.77 0.36 34.29
N ILE A 100 -15.39 0.67 33.06
CA ILE A 100 -16.33 1.02 31.99
C ILE A 100 -17.28 -0.14 31.72
N ALA A 101 -16.76 -1.37 31.61
CA ALA A 101 -17.59 -2.56 31.42
C ALA A 101 -18.56 -2.79 32.59
N GLN A 102 -18.12 -2.53 33.82
CA GLN A 102 -18.95 -2.65 35.01
C GLN A 102 -20.02 -1.55 35.08
N VAL A 103 -19.67 -0.29 34.78
CA VAL A 103 -20.65 0.80 34.67
C VAL A 103 -21.67 0.52 33.57
N PHE A 104 -21.26 -0.03 32.42
CA PHE A 104 -22.21 -0.45 31.39
C PHE A 104 -23.14 -1.57 31.87
N ALA A 105 -22.61 -2.57 32.58
CA ALA A 105 -23.42 -3.64 33.16
C ALA A 105 -24.39 -3.11 34.25
N GLU A 106 -23.96 -2.15 35.06
CA GLU A 106 -24.80 -1.48 36.05
C GLU A 106 -25.88 -0.62 35.37
N ILE A 107 -25.55 0.13 34.31
CA ILE A 107 -26.53 0.88 33.51
C ILE A 107 -27.56 -0.09 32.90
N GLU A 108 -27.14 -1.24 32.38
CA GLU A 108 -28.04 -2.27 31.87
C GLU A 108 -28.93 -2.85 32.99
N CYS A 109 -28.39 -3.03 34.19
CA CYS A 109 -29.13 -3.54 35.35
C CYS A 109 -30.15 -2.52 35.86
N PHE A 110 -29.75 -1.25 36.03
CA PHE A 110 -30.64 -0.14 36.40
C PHE A 110 -31.74 0.08 35.34
N GLN A 111 -31.42 -0.02 34.05
CA GLN A 111 -32.42 0.02 32.98
C GLN A 111 -33.38 -1.18 33.00
N ASN A 112 -32.98 -2.32 33.58
CA ASN A 112 -33.83 -3.49 33.75
C ASN A 112 -34.67 -3.43 35.05
N GLU A 113 -34.21 -2.71 36.08
CA GLU A 113 -34.94 -2.44 37.31
C GLU A 113 -35.99 -1.33 37.11
N GLU A 114 -35.67 -0.23 36.39
CA GLU A 114 -36.67 0.76 35.94
C GLU A 114 -37.76 0.15 35.03
N ARG A 115 -37.43 -0.94 34.30
CA ARG A 115 -38.39 -1.74 33.51
C ARG A 115 -39.36 -2.57 34.34
N GLN A 116 -39.02 -2.92 35.59
CA GLN A 116 -39.88 -3.74 36.45
C GLN A 116 -40.84 -2.90 37.31
N GLU A 117 -40.47 -1.69 37.70
CA GLU A 117 -41.38 -0.81 38.48
C GLU A 117 -42.42 -0.08 37.61
N THR A 118 -42.19 0.07 36.30
CA THR A 118 -43.11 0.77 35.38
C THR A 118 -44.18 -0.14 34.75
N ASP A 119 -44.21 -1.42 35.13
CA ASP A 119 -45.02 -2.48 34.54
C ASP A 119 -46.53 -2.43 34.90
N HIS A 120 -47.02 -1.28 35.37
CA HIS A 120 -48.45 -1.09 35.67
C HIS A 120 -49.16 -0.03 34.83
N ASN A 121 -48.50 0.74 33.93
CA ASN A 121 -49.27 1.67 33.06
C ASN A 121 -48.64 2.19 31.74
N ALA A 122 -47.58 1.58 31.16
CA ALA A 122 -46.94 2.11 29.93
C ALA A 122 -46.70 1.09 28.79
N GLY A 123 -47.43 -0.04 28.75
CA GLY A 123 -47.09 -1.25 27.98
C GLY A 123 -47.12 -1.19 26.43
N GLU A 124 -47.50 -0.09 25.78
CA GLU A 124 -47.72 -0.09 24.31
C GLU A 124 -46.67 0.66 23.47
N GLN A 125 -45.98 1.66 24.03
CA GLN A 125 -44.99 2.45 23.27
C GLN A 125 -43.57 1.86 23.36
N THR A 126 -43.19 1.30 24.51
CA THR A 126 -41.88 0.72 24.77
C THR A 126 -41.64 -0.60 24.02
N SER A 127 -42.70 -1.39 23.78
CA SER A 127 -42.60 -2.64 22.99
C SER A 127 -42.36 -2.39 21.50
N LYS A 128 -42.99 -1.34 20.94
CA LYS A 128 -42.83 -0.93 19.54
C LYS A 128 -41.44 -0.35 19.25
N LEU A 129 -40.88 0.44 20.17
CA LEU A 129 -39.52 0.98 20.07
C LEU A 129 -38.47 -0.14 20.11
N SER A 130 -38.59 -1.07 21.06
CA SER A 130 -37.71 -2.27 21.14
C SER A 130 -37.82 -3.16 19.90
N GLN A 131 -39.01 -3.29 19.32
CA GLN A 131 -39.22 -4.05 18.08
C GLN A 131 -38.61 -3.34 16.87
N ARG A 132 -38.75 -2.01 16.77
CA ARG A 132 -38.16 -1.20 15.69
C ARG A 132 -36.63 -1.29 15.71
N ASP A 133 -36.01 -1.24 16.89
CA ASP A 133 -34.55 -1.34 17.03
C ASP A 133 -34.02 -2.73 16.64
N LYS A 134 -34.77 -3.80 16.96
CA LYS A 134 -34.44 -5.17 16.51
C LYS A 134 -34.48 -5.30 14.99
N LEU A 135 -35.52 -4.76 14.35
CA LEU A 135 -35.64 -4.76 12.89
C LEU A 135 -34.53 -3.93 12.23
N LEU A 136 -34.19 -2.77 12.81
CA LEU A 136 -33.09 -1.94 12.34
C LEU A 136 -31.74 -2.64 12.46
N SER A 137 -31.48 -3.29 13.59
CA SER A 137 -30.26 -4.10 13.80
C SER A 137 -30.16 -5.24 12.79
N LEU A 138 -31.27 -5.95 12.52
CA LEU A 138 -31.31 -7.00 11.50
C LEU A 138 -31.07 -6.44 10.08
N GLY A 139 -31.63 -5.28 9.76
CA GLY A 139 -31.40 -4.60 8.50
C GLY A 139 -29.94 -4.18 8.29
N ARG A 140 -29.28 -3.66 9.34
CA ARG A 140 -27.84 -3.37 9.33
C ARG A 140 -27.01 -4.64 9.10
N LYS A 141 -27.33 -5.75 9.79
CA LYS A 141 -26.66 -7.04 9.56
C LYS A 141 -26.84 -7.55 8.13
N LYS A 142 -28.04 -7.41 7.56
CA LYS A 142 -28.30 -7.76 6.15
C LYS A 142 -27.48 -6.91 5.21
N PHE A 143 -27.42 -5.59 5.43
CA PHE A 143 -26.61 -4.67 4.64
C PHE A 143 -25.12 -5.07 4.66
N ASN A 144 -24.59 -5.40 5.83
CA ASN A 144 -23.17 -5.78 5.98
C ASN A 144 -22.83 -7.09 5.24
N MET A 145 -23.81 -7.96 4.96
CA MET A 145 -23.63 -9.16 4.16
C MET A 145 -23.90 -8.93 2.66
N ASP A 146 -24.93 -8.13 2.35
CA ASP A 146 -25.40 -7.83 1.00
C ASP A 146 -26.07 -6.44 1.03
N PRO A 147 -25.37 -5.38 0.59
CA PRO A 147 -25.86 -4.01 0.69
C PRO A 147 -27.21 -3.78 0.00
N GLU A 148 -27.41 -4.36 -1.18
CA GLU A 148 -28.65 -4.22 -1.95
C GLU A 148 -29.83 -4.84 -1.20
N LYS A 149 -29.68 -6.07 -0.71
CA LYS A 149 -30.72 -6.74 0.08
C LYS A 149 -30.97 -6.06 1.43
N GLY A 150 -29.92 -5.48 2.03
CA GLY A 150 -30.03 -4.72 3.27
C GLY A 150 -30.88 -3.46 3.12
N ILE A 151 -30.59 -2.65 2.10
CA ILE A 151 -31.39 -1.45 1.77
C ILE A 151 -32.83 -1.83 1.43
N GLN A 152 -33.02 -2.86 0.58
CA GLN A 152 -34.35 -3.34 0.21
C GLN A 152 -35.17 -3.77 1.43
N TYR A 153 -34.57 -4.54 2.34
CA TYR A 153 -35.22 -4.96 3.59
C TYR A 153 -35.60 -3.76 4.48
N LEU A 154 -34.71 -2.77 4.63
CA LEU A 154 -34.99 -1.58 5.42
C LEU A 154 -36.15 -0.75 4.85
N ILE A 155 -36.28 -0.70 3.52
CA ILE A 155 -37.41 -0.05 2.84
C ILE A 155 -38.71 -0.83 3.06
N GLU A 156 -38.69 -2.16 2.90
CA GLU A 156 -39.85 -3.03 3.12
C GLU A 156 -40.38 -2.98 4.55
N GLN A 157 -39.48 -2.87 5.54
CA GLN A 157 -39.84 -2.71 6.95
C GLN A 157 -40.21 -1.26 7.33
N GLN A 158 -40.28 -0.34 6.37
CA GLN A 158 -40.58 1.09 6.60
C GLN A 158 -39.63 1.76 7.61
N LEU A 159 -38.39 1.28 7.65
CA LEU A 159 -37.31 1.82 8.47
C LEU A 159 -36.49 2.87 7.71
N LEU A 160 -36.47 2.77 6.38
CA LEU A 160 -35.78 3.67 5.45
C LEU A 160 -36.74 4.04 4.31
N SER A 161 -36.70 5.30 3.86
CA SER A 161 -37.45 5.74 2.67
C SER A 161 -36.78 5.19 1.41
N SER A 162 -37.56 4.98 0.34
CA SER A 162 -37.03 4.68 -1.00
C SER A 162 -36.42 5.91 -1.68
N ASP A 163 -36.49 7.08 -1.06
CA ASP A 163 -35.84 8.30 -1.52
C ASP A 163 -34.30 8.20 -1.47
N LEU A 164 -33.64 8.57 -2.57
CA LEU A 164 -32.20 8.42 -2.73
C LEU A 164 -31.39 9.29 -1.76
N GLN A 165 -31.90 10.46 -1.37
CA GLN A 165 -31.24 11.34 -0.41
C GLN A 165 -31.29 10.75 0.99
N GLU A 166 -32.40 10.13 1.37
CA GLU A 166 -32.53 9.45 2.67
C GLU A 166 -31.63 8.21 2.74
N ILE A 167 -31.50 7.44 1.65
CA ILE A 167 -30.53 6.34 1.59
C ILE A 167 -29.10 6.87 1.74
N ALA A 168 -28.75 7.96 1.06
CA ALA A 168 -27.42 8.57 1.18
C ALA A 168 -27.12 9.07 2.61
N LYS A 169 -28.08 9.71 3.28
CA LYS A 169 -27.94 10.14 4.68
C LYS A 169 -27.80 8.96 5.63
N PHE A 170 -28.53 7.87 5.40
CA PHE A 170 -28.40 6.63 6.16
C PHE A 170 -26.99 6.05 6.05
N LEU A 171 -26.46 5.96 4.83
CA LEU A 171 -25.09 5.50 4.57
C LEU A 171 -24.05 6.44 5.19
N HIS A 172 -24.25 7.76 5.08
CA HIS A 172 -23.33 8.76 5.65
C HIS A 172 -23.29 8.73 7.18
N LYS A 173 -24.43 8.48 7.84
CA LYS A 173 -24.47 8.27 9.30
C LYS A 173 -23.67 7.03 9.70
N GLY A 174 -23.72 5.97 8.88
CA GLY A 174 -22.85 4.79 9.00
C GLY A 174 -23.00 3.99 10.31
N GLU A 175 -24.06 4.22 11.10
CA GLU A 175 -24.18 3.65 12.44
C GLU A 175 -24.43 2.13 12.38
N GLY A 176 -23.45 1.34 12.79
CA GLY A 176 -23.50 -0.13 12.76
C GLY A 176 -23.39 -0.73 11.35
N LEU A 177 -22.94 0.04 10.37
CA LEU A 177 -22.70 -0.41 9.00
C LEU A 177 -21.21 -0.69 8.78
N ASN A 178 -20.92 -1.76 8.05
CA ASN A 178 -19.57 -2.07 7.60
C ASN A 178 -19.17 -1.07 6.50
N LYS A 179 -18.01 -0.43 6.67
CA LYS A 179 -17.57 0.65 5.79
C LYS A 179 -17.05 0.18 4.43
N THR A 180 -16.60 -1.07 4.33
CA THR A 180 -16.28 -1.73 3.05
C THR A 180 -17.56 -1.97 2.25
N ALA A 181 -18.62 -2.47 2.89
CA ALA A 181 -19.92 -2.66 2.28
C ALA A 181 -20.54 -1.34 1.78
N ILE A 182 -20.35 -0.23 2.51
CA ILE A 182 -20.73 1.12 2.04
C ILE A 182 -19.97 1.47 0.75
N GLY A 183 -18.64 1.31 0.75
CA GLY A 183 -17.80 1.60 -0.41
C GLY A 183 -18.18 0.79 -1.65
N ASP A 184 -18.44 -0.51 -1.48
CA ASP A 184 -18.88 -1.39 -2.55
C ASP A 184 -20.22 -0.98 -3.16
N TYR A 185 -21.19 -0.63 -2.31
CA TYR A 185 -22.51 -0.19 -2.75
C TYR A 185 -22.45 1.16 -3.47
N LEU A 186 -21.74 2.14 -2.92
CA LEU A 186 -21.59 3.46 -3.54
C LEU A 186 -20.78 3.41 -4.84
N GLY A 187 -19.78 2.52 -4.91
CA GLY A 187 -18.97 2.28 -6.09
C GLY A 187 -19.71 1.56 -7.21
N GLY A 188 -20.93 1.08 -7.01
CA GLY A 188 -21.75 0.38 -8.01
C GLY A 188 -21.87 1.13 -9.34
N ARG A 189 -22.06 0.39 -10.44
CA ARG A 189 -22.22 0.97 -11.79
C ARG A 189 -23.66 1.33 -12.12
N ASP A 190 -24.62 0.88 -11.31
CA ASP A 190 -26.02 1.07 -11.63
C ASP A 190 -26.42 2.53 -11.43
N PRO A 191 -27.34 3.07 -12.26
CA PRO A 191 -27.70 4.48 -12.20
C PRO A 191 -28.19 4.94 -10.83
N THR A 192 -28.84 4.05 -10.07
CA THR A 192 -29.30 4.30 -8.70
C THR A 192 -28.12 4.50 -7.75
N ASN A 193 -27.10 3.63 -7.79
CA ASN A 193 -25.90 3.77 -6.95
C ASN A 193 -25.15 5.07 -7.28
N ILE A 194 -25.05 5.41 -8.56
CA ILE A 194 -24.40 6.66 -9.00
C ILE A 194 -25.11 7.89 -8.43
N GLN A 195 -26.45 7.92 -8.46
CA GLN A 195 -27.22 9.02 -7.88
C GLN A 195 -27.12 9.06 -6.34
N ILE A 196 -27.12 7.90 -5.68
CA ILE A 196 -26.90 7.81 -4.23
C ILE A 196 -25.50 8.30 -3.87
N LEU A 197 -24.47 7.97 -4.65
CA LEU A 197 -23.10 8.47 -4.47
C LEU A 197 -23.06 10.01 -4.58
N GLN A 198 -23.75 10.59 -5.55
CA GLN A 198 -23.86 12.06 -5.68
C GLN A 198 -24.54 12.70 -4.46
N ALA A 199 -25.61 12.09 -3.94
CA ALA A 199 -26.26 12.53 -2.72
C ALA A 199 -25.38 12.34 -1.47
N PHE A 200 -24.59 11.27 -1.44
CA PHE A 200 -23.70 10.92 -0.34
C PHE A 200 -22.52 11.90 -0.24
N VAL A 201 -21.88 12.25 -1.36
CA VAL A 201 -20.84 13.30 -1.35
C VAL A 201 -21.44 14.64 -0.93
N ALA A 202 -22.67 14.93 -1.32
CA ALA A 202 -23.38 16.16 -0.92
C ALA A 202 -23.68 16.26 0.58
N CYS A 203 -23.67 15.14 1.32
CA CYS A 203 -23.76 15.14 2.77
C CYS A 203 -22.48 15.64 3.46
N HIS A 204 -21.35 15.72 2.74
CA HIS A 204 -20.08 16.20 3.29
C HIS A 204 -19.93 17.71 3.11
N GLN A 205 -19.53 18.40 4.18
CA GLN A 205 -19.39 19.85 4.20
C GLN A 205 -17.93 20.28 3.93
N PHE A 206 -17.57 20.39 2.65
CA PHE A 206 -16.19 20.71 2.23
C PHE A 206 -15.87 22.20 2.12
N ALA A 207 -16.85 23.08 2.32
CA ALA A 207 -16.63 24.52 2.21
C ALA A 207 -15.59 25.00 3.23
N ASN A 208 -14.62 25.79 2.77
CA ASN A 208 -13.50 26.32 3.57
C ASN A 208 -12.52 25.26 4.12
N LEU A 209 -12.63 24.01 3.67
CA LEU A 209 -11.64 22.98 3.97
C LEU A 209 -10.61 22.93 2.84
N ASN A 210 -9.35 22.69 3.19
CA ASN A 210 -8.35 22.33 2.20
C ASN A 210 -8.57 20.89 1.70
N LEU A 211 -7.88 20.52 0.61
CA LEU A 211 -8.11 19.23 -0.04
C LEU A 211 -7.79 18.03 0.87
N VAL A 212 -6.75 18.10 1.70
CA VAL A 212 -6.42 17.02 2.66
C VAL A 212 -7.51 16.88 3.72
N GLN A 213 -8.01 17.99 4.28
CA GLN A 213 -9.08 17.97 5.27
C GLN A 213 -10.37 17.38 4.71
N ALA A 214 -10.73 17.76 3.48
CA ALA A 214 -11.88 17.18 2.79
C ALA A 214 -11.69 15.68 2.52
N LEU A 215 -10.50 15.26 2.08
CA LEU A 215 -10.16 13.84 1.88
C LEU A 215 -10.24 13.04 3.18
N ARG A 216 -9.77 13.59 4.32
CA ARG A 216 -9.89 12.92 5.62
C ARG A 216 -11.35 12.66 5.99
N GLN A 217 -12.21 13.67 5.84
CA GLN A 217 -13.64 13.49 6.12
C GLN A 217 -14.28 12.48 5.17
N PHE A 218 -13.95 12.55 3.88
CA PHE A 218 -14.51 11.66 2.87
C PHE A 218 -14.10 10.19 3.09
N LEU A 219 -12.80 9.94 3.28
CA LEU A 219 -12.23 8.60 3.47
C LEU A 219 -12.53 8.02 4.87
N TRP A 220 -13.03 8.82 5.81
CA TRP A 220 -13.53 8.32 7.08
C TRP A 220 -14.92 7.68 6.96
N SER A 221 -15.72 8.10 5.97
CA SER A 221 -17.13 7.68 5.85
C SER A 221 -17.30 6.30 5.24
N PHE A 222 -16.30 5.77 4.54
CA PHE A 222 -16.34 4.45 3.88
C PHE A 222 -14.91 3.95 3.60
N ARG A 223 -14.76 2.68 3.21
CA ARG A 223 -13.50 2.16 2.68
C ARG A 223 -13.54 2.15 1.16
N LEU A 224 -12.48 2.66 0.52
CA LEU A 224 -12.38 2.59 -0.94
C LEU A 224 -12.47 1.12 -1.38
N PRO A 225 -13.17 0.83 -2.49
CA PRO A 225 -13.23 -0.51 -3.06
C PRO A 225 -11.94 -0.86 -3.80
N GLY A 226 -11.64 -2.15 -3.98
CA GLY A 226 -10.42 -2.60 -4.65
C GLY A 226 -10.43 -2.42 -6.18
N GLU A 227 -11.60 -2.33 -6.82
CA GLU A 227 -11.69 -2.22 -8.28
C GLU A 227 -11.50 -0.78 -8.78
N ALA A 228 -10.54 -0.57 -9.69
CA ALA A 228 -10.17 0.75 -10.22
C ALA A 228 -11.37 1.56 -10.76
N GLN A 229 -12.33 0.91 -11.42
CA GLN A 229 -13.52 1.58 -11.96
C GLN A 229 -14.45 2.13 -10.87
N LYS A 230 -14.53 1.45 -9.72
CA LYS A 230 -15.33 1.93 -8.58
C LYS A 230 -14.61 3.11 -7.92
N ILE A 231 -13.29 3.00 -7.69
CA ILE A 231 -12.45 4.08 -7.15
C ILE A 231 -12.58 5.35 -8.01
N ASP A 232 -12.47 5.23 -9.34
CA ASP A 232 -12.60 6.36 -10.26
C ASP A 232 -13.94 7.08 -10.08
N ARG A 233 -15.08 6.36 -10.05
CA ARG A 233 -16.40 6.96 -9.81
C ARG A 233 -16.48 7.73 -8.50
N MET A 234 -15.94 7.16 -7.43
CA MET A 234 -15.98 7.79 -6.10
C MET A 234 -15.12 9.06 -6.04
N MET A 235 -13.92 9.01 -6.60
CA MET A 235 -13.00 10.14 -6.59
C MET A 235 -13.41 11.24 -7.58
N GLU A 236 -14.05 10.88 -8.70
CA GLU A 236 -14.70 11.82 -9.62
C GLU A 236 -15.84 12.57 -8.91
N ALA A 237 -16.71 11.85 -8.18
CA ALA A 237 -17.80 12.47 -7.43
C ALA A 237 -17.27 13.40 -6.33
N PHE A 238 -16.24 12.97 -5.60
CA PHE A 238 -15.55 13.79 -4.60
C PHE A 238 -14.97 15.07 -5.21
N ALA A 239 -14.16 14.96 -6.27
CA ALA A 239 -13.50 16.10 -6.89
C ALA A 239 -14.52 17.13 -7.43
N ASN A 240 -15.59 16.63 -8.06
CA ASN A 240 -16.69 17.48 -8.53
C ASN A 240 -17.38 18.23 -7.38
N TRP A 241 -17.63 17.55 -6.25
CA TRP A 241 -18.26 18.18 -5.10
C TRP A 241 -17.32 19.18 -4.40
N TYR A 242 -16.05 18.83 -4.21
CA TYR A 242 -15.05 19.72 -3.62
C TYR A 242 -14.91 21.03 -4.41
N CYS A 243 -14.82 20.96 -5.75
CA CYS A 243 -14.73 22.15 -6.60
C CYS A 243 -16.00 23.02 -6.55
N LYS A 244 -17.18 22.40 -6.38
CA LYS A 244 -18.43 23.14 -6.17
C LYS A 244 -18.45 23.88 -4.82
N CYS A 245 -17.93 23.25 -3.77
CA CYS A 245 -17.85 23.86 -2.43
C CYS A 245 -16.76 24.94 -2.33
N ASN A 246 -15.69 24.83 -3.12
CA ASN A 246 -14.52 25.71 -3.06
C ASN A 246 -14.18 26.28 -4.45
N PRO A 247 -15.04 27.18 -5.01
CA PRO A 247 -14.83 27.73 -6.34
C PRO A 247 -13.55 28.56 -6.40
N GLY A 248 -12.80 28.43 -7.49
CA GLY A 248 -11.58 29.21 -7.75
C GLY A 248 -10.29 28.64 -7.14
N VAL A 249 -10.35 27.56 -6.35
CA VAL A 249 -9.15 26.88 -5.82
C VAL A 249 -8.41 26.10 -6.92
N PHE A 250 -9.15 25.48 -7.83
CA PHE A 250 -8.61 24.72 -8.97
C PHE A 250 -9.30 25.18 -10.26
N GLN A 251 -8.58 25.19 -11.39
CA GLN A 251 -9.17 25.57 -12.68
C GLN A 251 -10.08 24.49 -13.27
N SER A 252 -9.91 23.23 -12.85
CA SER A 252 -10.72 22.10 -13.35
C SER A 252 -10.91 21.03 -12.29
N THR A 253 -12.01 20.28 -12.41
CA THR A 253 -12.23 19.06 -11.60
C THR A 253 -11.09 18.06 -11.79
N ASP A 254 -10.56 17.93 -13.00
CA ASP A 254 -9.44 17.03 -13.29
C ASP A 254 -8.19 17.37 -12.45
N THR A 255 -7.92 18.67 -12.22
CA THR A 255 -6.84 19.12 -11.32
C THR A 255 -7.06 18.63 -9.90
N CYS A 256 -8.27 18.84 -9.35
CA CYS A 256 -8.64 18.38 -8.02
C CYS A 256 -8.53 16.86 -7.89
N TYR A 257 -9.01 16.13 -8.90
CA TYR A 257 -8.99 14.67 -8.97
C TYR A 257 -7.54 14.15 -8.94
N ILE A 258 -6.68 14.62 -9.86
CA ILE A 258 -5.29 14.16 -9.97
C ILE A 258 -4.50 14.51 -8.71
N LEU A 259 -4.70 15.72 -8.17
CA LEU A 259 -4.01 16.15 -6.94
C LEU A 259 -4.45 15.31 -5.74
N SER A 260 -5.73 14.94 -5.65
CA SER A 260 -6.24 14.05 -4.59
C SER A 260 -5.51 12.71 -4.59
N PHE A 261 -5.26 12.13 -5.75
CA PHE A 261 -4.48 10.90 -5.84
C PHE A 261 -3.00 11.11 -5.55
N SER A 262 -2.41 12.23 -5.97
CA SER A 262 -1.04 12.57 -5.57
C SER A 262 -0.91 12.67 -4.06
N ILE A 263 -1.93 13.16 -3.34
CA ILE A 263 -1.97 13.23 -1.88
C ILE A 263 -2.11 11.83 -1.27
N ILE A 264 -2.97 10.97 -1.80
CA ILE A 264 -3.12 9.58 -1.33
C ILE A 264 -1.80 8.80 -1.50
N MET A 265 -1.13 8.94 -2.65
CA MET A 265 0.17 8.32 -2.90
C MET A 265 1.27 8.92 -2.00
N LEU A 266 1.19 10.21 -1.69
CA LEU A 266 2.10 10.85 -0.73
C LEU A 266 1.94 10.25 0.67
N ASN A 267 0.70 9.99 1.12
CA ASN A 267 0.45 9.35 2.41
C ASN A 267 1.17 8.02 2.53
N THR A 268 1.05 7.14 1.53
CA THR A 268 1.76 5.86 1.55
C THR A 268 3.27 6.07 1.51
N SER A 269 3.75 6.99 0.68
CA SER A 269 5.18 7.28 0.57
C SER A 269 5.77 7.74 1.92
N LEU A 270 5.08 8.61 2.64
CA LEU A 270 5.54 9.16 3.92
C LEU A 270 5.37 8.17 5.08
N HIS A 271 4.28 7.41 5.14
CA HIS A 271 3.92 6.67 6.35
C HIS A 271 4.02 5.15 6.26
N ASN A 272 4.14 4.57 5.07
CA ASN A 272 4.36 3.13 4.94
C ASN A 272 5.80 2.78 5.40
N PRO A 273 6.00 1.92 6.41
CA PRO A 273 7.33 1.53 6.88
C PRO A 273 8.19 0.86 5.79
N ASN A 274 7.56 0.25 4.78
CA ASN A 274 8.26 -0.41 3.68
C ASN A 274 8.86 0.59 2.67
N VAL A 275 8.38 1.83 2.64
CA VAL A 275 8.95 2.90 1.81
C VAL A 275 10.11 3.54 2.56
N LYS A 276 11.35 3.22 2.15
CA LYS A 276 12.58 3.71 2.81
C LYS A 276 12.95 5.14 2.44
N ASP A 277 12.68 5.55 1.20
CA ASP A 277 12.95 6.91 0.73
C ASP A 277 11.69 7.78 0.88
N LYS A 278 11.70 8.65 1.89
CA LYS A 278 10.58 9.55 2.17
C LYS A 278 10.73 10.78 1.28
N PRO A 279 9.81 11.03 0.32
CA PRO A 279 9.98 12.12 -0.62
C PRO A 279 9.99 13.47 0.11
N PRO A 280 10.98 14.35 -0.15
CA PRO A 280 10.97 15.69 0.39
C PRO A 280 9.91 16.55 -0.31
N PHE A 281 9.60 17.72 0.26
CA PHE A 281 8.59 18.63 -0.26
C PHE A 281 8.84 19.03 -1.73
N GLU A 282 10.09 19.27 -2.10
CA GLU A 282 10.49 19.67 -3.45
C GLU A 282 10.15 18.59 -4.49
N ARG A 283 10.20 17.32 -4.08
CA ARG A 283 9.81 16.19 -4.92
C ARG A 283 8.29 16.20 -5.15
N PHE A 284 7.51 16.47 -4.12
CA PHE A 284 6.05 16.59 -4.22
C PHE A 284 5.64 17.75 -5.14
N VAL A 285 6.31 18.90 -5.05
CA VAL A 285 6.11 20.02 -5.99
C VAL A 285 6.45 19.62 -7.41
N SER A 286 7.61 18.98 -7.63
CA SER A 286 8.05 18.54 -8.96
C SER A 286 7.08 17.57 -9.64
N ILE A 287 6.44 16.67 -8.88
CA ILE A 287 5.48 15.68 -9.40
C ILE A 287 4.15 16.35 -9.84
N ASN A 288 3.83 17.49 -9.24
CA ASN A 288 2.59 18.23 -9.46
C ASN A 288 2.77 19.51 -10.29
N ARG A 289 3.92 19.69 -10.96
CA ARG A 289 4.10 20.80 -11.91
C ARG A 289 3.15 20.66 -13.11
N GLY A 290 2.59 21.79 -13.54
CA GLY A 290 1.66 21.88 -14.67
C GLY A 290 0.30 21.20 -14.44
N ILE A 291 -0.01 20.81 -13.21
CA ILE A 291 -1.23 20.03 -12.92
C ILE A 291 -2.52 20.84 -13.12
N ASP A 292 -2.46 22.17 -12.98
CA ASP A 292 -3.63 23.06 -13.05
C ASP A 292 -3.81 23.59 -14.48
N ASN A 293 -4.26 22.71 -15.37
CA ASN A 293 -4.41 22.99 -16.82
C ASN A 293 -3.11 23.47 -17.50
N GLY A 294 -1.96 22.90 -17.13
CA GLY A 294 -0.65 23.31 -17.63
C GLY A 294 0.03 24.41 -16.79
N ALA A 295 -0.68 25.03 -15.84
CA ALA A 295 -0.10 25.92 -14.86
C ALA A 295 0.31 25.18 -13.56
N ASP A 296 1.18 25.82 -12.79
CA ASP A 296 1.58 25.34 -11.46
C ASP A 296 0.60 25.84 -10.39
N LEU A 297 0.29 24.97 -9.42
CA LEU A 297 -0.45 25.38 -8.23
C LEU A 297 0.44 26.23 -7.31
N PRO A 298 -0.14 27.12 -6.47
CA PRO A 298 0.61 27.90 -5.51
C PRO A 298 1.46 27.02 -4.59
N GLU A 299 2.75 27.35 -4.45
CA GLU A 299 3.68 26.55 -3.65
C GLU A 299 3.24 26.44 -2.18
N GLU A 300 2.68 27.52 -1.63
CA GLU A 300 2.13 27.55 -0.27
C GLU A 300 0.96 26.56 -0.09
N LEU A 301 0.09 26.42 -1.10
CA LEU A 301 -0.99 25.43 -1.08
C LEU A 301 -0.40 24.02 -1.02
N LEU A 302 0.55 23.70 -1.91
CA LEU A 302 1.20 22.38 -1.93
C LEU A 302 1.94 22.09 -0.62
N LYS A 303 2.58 23.09 -0.03
CA LYS A 303 3.28 22.98 1.26
C LYS A 303 2.32 22.63 2.38
N ASN A 304 1.19 23.31 2.45
CA ASN A 304 0.16 23.04 3.46
C ASN A 304 -0.43 21.63 3.32
N LEU A 305 -0.64 21.15 2.09
CA LEU A 305 -1.11 19.78 1.84
C LEU A 305 -0.05 18.74 2.24
N PHE A 306 1.22 18.96 1.89
CA PHE A 306 2.33 18.07 2.21
C PHE A 306 2.55 17.95 3.72
N GLU A 307 2.66 19.09 4.43
CA GLU A 307 2.86 19.08 5.88
C GLU A 307 1.65 18.50 6.62
N SER A 308 0.42 18.72 6.14
CA SER A 308 -0.77 18.10 6.74
C SER A 308 -0.72 16.58 6.67
N ILE A 309 -0.32 15.98 5.54
CA ILE A 309 -0.15 14.53 5.43
C ILE A 309 1.03 14.08 6.28
N LYS A 310 2.18 14.75 6.18
CA LYS A 310 3.39 14.37 6.94
C LYS A 310 3.17 14.34 8.46
N ASN A 311 2.39 15.28 8.99
CA ASN A 311 2.12 15.36 10.42
C ASN A 311 1.10 14.31 10.89
N GLU A 312 0.14 13.94 10.04
CA GLU A 312 -0.91 12.99 10.40
C GLU A 312 -1.26 12.10 9.20
N PRO A 313 -1.08 10.78 9.24
CA PRO A 313 -1.52 9.89 8.16
C PRO A 313 -3.06 9.93 8.02
N PHE A 314 -3.59 9.48 6.88
CA PHE A 314 -5.03 9.24 6.78
C PHE A 314 -5.47 8.22 7.84
N SER A 315 -6.45 8.59 8.66
CA SER A 315 -7.07 7.67 9.61
C SER A 315 -8.16 6.88 8.88
N ILE A 316 -8.04 5.55 8.89
CA ILE A 316 -8.92 4.69 8.11
C ILE A 316 -9.66 3.79 9.07
N PRO A 317 -11.01 3.81 9.04
CA PRO A 317 -11.82 3.01 9.94
C PRO A 317 -11.47 1.52 9.86
N GLU A 318 -11.17 0.89 10.99
CA GLU A 318 -10.80 -0.52 11.08
C GLU A 318 -11.98 -1.44 10.73
N ASP A 319 -11.74 -2.46 9.90
CA ASP A 319 -12.63 -3.64 9.82
C ASP A 319 -11.88 -4.92 9.38
N ASP A 320 -10.75 -4.84 8.65
CA ASP A 320 -10.02 -6.06 8.23
C ASP A 320 -8.52 -5.93 7.86
N GLY A 321 -7.86 -4.78 8.10
CA GLY A 321 -6.41 -4.65 7.89
C GLY A 321 -5.90 -4.66 6.43
N ASN A 322 -6.77 -4.90 5.43
CA ASN A 322 -6.46 -4.79 4.00
C ASN A 322 -6.80 -3.39 3.48
N ASP A 323 -6.03 -2.39 3.91
CA ASP A 323 -6.28 -1.00 3.53
C ASP A 323 -5.61 -0.59 2.21
N LEU A 324 -6.35 0.09 1.33
CA LEU A 324 -5.88 0.63 0.06
C LEU A 324 -4.78 1.67 0.20
N THR A 325 -4.80 2.52 1.24
CA THR A 325 -3.72 3.53 1.40
C THR A 325 -2.39 2.89 1.78
N HIS A 326 -2.39 1.69 2.38
CA HIS A 326 -1.19 0.86 2.55
C HIS A 326 -0.92 -0.07 1.35
N THR A 327 -1.95 -0.40 0.56
CA THR A 327 -1.86 -1.30 -0.61
C THR A 327 -1.20 -0.64 -1.83
N PHE A 328 -1.05 0.70 -1.88
CA PHE A 328 -0.32 1.37 -2.96
C PHE A 328 1.17 0.99 -3.09
N PHE A 329 1.77 0.32 -2.10
CA PHE A 329 3.15 -0.18 -2.16
C PHE A 329 3.33 -1.58 -1.55
N ASN A 330 2.32 -2.46 -1.67
CA ASN A 330 2.54 -3.88 -1.42
C ASN A 330 3.11 -4.51 -2.70
N PRO A 331 4.30 -5.15 -2.70
CA PRO A 331 4.77 -5.83 -3.90
C PRO A 331 3.69 -6.80 -4.37
N SER A 332 3.25 -6.65 -5.62
CA SER A 332 2.25 -7.55 -6.21
C SER A 332 2.69 -9.00 -6.12
N ARG A 333 4.03 -9.22 -6.08
CA ARG A 333 4.66 -10.49 -5.75
C ARG A 333 6.14 -10.32 -5.39
N GLU A 334 6.63 -11.15 -4.48
CA GLU A 334 8.06 -11.33 -4.23
C GLU A 334 8.42 -12.82 -4.10
N GLY A 335 9.68 -13.17 -4.34
CA GLY A 335 10.09 -14.58 -4.34
C GLY A 335 11.42 -14.85 -5.02
N TRP A 336 11.94 -16.06 -4.83
CA TRP A 336 13.20 -16.50 -5.44
C TRP A 336 12.99 -17.06 -6.84
N LEU A 337 13.68 -16.50 -7.83
CA LEU A 337 13.69 -17.03 -9.20
C LEU A 337 15.12 -17.21 -9.73
N LEU A 338 15.23 -18.05 -10.74
CA LEU A 338 16.44 -18.17 -11.56
C LEU A 338 16.29 -17.32 -12.82
N LYS A 339 17.26 -16.47 -13.12
CA LYS A 339 17.27 -15.65 -14.35
C LYS A 339 18.45 -15.97 -15.24
N LEU A 340 18.23 -15.92 -16.55
CA LEU A 340 19.30 -16.07 -17.54
C LEU A 340 20.03 -14.72 -17.75
N GLY A 341 21.36 -14.76 -17.83
CA GLY A 341 22.18 -13.60 -18.17
C GLY A 341 21.98 -13.14 -19.63
N GLY A 342 22.34 -11.88 -19.89
CA GLY A 342 22.10 -11.20 -21.18
C GLY A 342 23.13 -11.60 -22.22
N ARG A 343 24.32 -10.98 -22.15
CA ARG A 343 25.48 -11.30 -23.01
C ARG A 343 26.06 -12.67 -22.69
N VAL A 344 26.22 -12.97 -21.41
CA VAL A 344 26.72 -14.27 -20.92
C VAL A 344 25.53 -15.07 -20.42
N LYS A 345 25.27 -16.22 -21.04
CA LYS A 345 24.07 -17.05 -20.78
C LYS A 345 24.25 -17.96 -19.57
N THR A 346 24.46 -17.37 -18.40
CA THR A 346 24.52 -18.08 -17.11
C THR A 346 23.25 -17.87 -16.31
N TRP A 347 22.75 -18.92 -15.68
CA TRP A 347 21.62 -18.83 -14.75
C TRP A 347 22.10 -18.34 -13.38
N LYS A 348 21.33 -17.43 -12.78
CA LYS A 348 21.62 -16.85 -11.46
C LYS A 348 20.34 -16.82 -10.62
N ARG A 349 20.43 -17.26 -9.36
CA ARG A 349 19.34 -17.15 -8.38
C ARG A 349 19.31 -15.73 -7.84
N ARG A 350 18.14 -15.10 -7.86
CA ARG A 350 17.93 -13.73 -7.40
C ARG A 350 16.59 -13.62 -6.68
N TRP A 351 16.54 -12.78 -5.66
CA TRP A 351 15.28 -12.43 -5.01
C TRP A 351 14.60 -11.39 -5.89
N PHE A 352 13.38 -11.66 -6.33
CA PHE A 352 12.62 -10.78 -7.19
C PHE A 352 11.53 -10.09 -6.39
N ILE A 353 11.31 -8.82 -6.71
CA ILE A 353 10.20 -8.03 -6.20
C ILE A 353 9.52 -7.38 -7.40
N LEU A 354 8.22 -7.60 -7.54
CA LEU A 354 7.37 -6.96 -8.52
C LEU A 354 6.59 -5.84 -7.83
N THR A 355 6.87 -4.60 -8.19
CA THR A 355 6.16 -3.41 -7.69
C THR A 355 6.29 -2.29 -8.71
N ASP A 356 5.32 -1.37 -8.76
CA ASP A 356 5.41 -0.14 -9.57
C ASP A 356 5.74 -0.38 -11.05
N ASN A 357 5.11 -1.39 -11.65
CA ASN A 357 5.32 -1.82 -13.05
C ASN A 357 6.80 -2.09 -13.40
N CYS A 358 7.60 -2.41 -12.38
CA CYS A 358 9.00 -2.73 -12.48
C CYS A 358 9.26 -4.07 -11.81
N LEU A 359 10.13 -4.86 -12.44
CA LEU A 359 10.63 -6.08 -11.87
C LEU A 359 12.06 -5.84 -11.37
N TYR A 360 12.20 -5.82 -10.05
CA TYR A 360 13.47 -5.65 -9.35
C TYR A 360 14.07 -7.01 -9.03
N TYR A 361 15.39 -7.10 -9.03
CA TYR A 361 16.06 -8.31 -8.53
C TYR A 361 17.31 -7.99 -7.70
N PHE A 362 17.50 -8.75 -6.64
CA PHE A 362 18.54 -8.60 -5.62
C PHE A 362 19.40 -9.85 -5.51
N GLU A 363 20.62 -9.72 -4.98
CA GLU A 363 21.45 -10.90 -4.70
C GLU A 363 20.91 -11.67 -3.49
N TYR A 364 20.60 -10.91 -2.43
CA TYR A 364 20.08 -11.37 -1.16
C TYR A 364 18.79 -10.62 -0.79
N THR A 365 17.95 -11.23 0.04
CA THR A 365 16.70 -10.62 0.55
C THR A 365 16.96 -9.40 1.45
N THR A 366 18.15 -9.31 2.03
CA THR A 366 18.58 -8.23 2.92
C THR A 366 19.15 -7.02 2.20
N ASP A 367 19.37 -7.13 0.89
CA ASP A 367 20.01 -6.08 0.10
C ASP A 367 19.11 -4.83 0.02
N LYS A 368 19.73 -3.66 0.20
CA LYS A 368 19.01 -2.37 0.16
C LYS A 368 18.88 -1.81 -1.25
N GLU A 369 19.78 -2.18 -2.16
CA GLU A 369 19.81 -1.71 -3.55
C GLU A 369 19.63 -2.88 -4.52
N PRO A 370 18.81 -2.72 -5.58
CA PRO A 370 18.59 -3.78 -6.55
C PRO A 370 19.83 -3.97 -7.43
N LEU A 371 20.20 -5.23 -7.68
CA LEU A 371 21.20 -5.58 -8.69
C LEU A 371 20.72 -5.26 -10.11
N GLY A 372 19.42 -5.12 -10.33
CA GLY A 372 18.90 -4.54 -11.55
C GLY A 372 17.39 -4.33 -11.54
N ILE A 373 16.97 -3.49 -12.47
CA ILE A 373 15.61 -2.97 -12.59
C ILE A 373 15.16 -3.18 -14.03
N ILE A 374 14.01 -3.82 -14.21
CA ILE A 374 13.39 -4.09 -15.50
C ILE A 374 12.03 -3.40 -15.53
N PRO A 375 11.92 -2.20 -16.11
CA PRO A 375 10.63 -1.60 -16.43
C PRO A 375 9.81 -2.54 -17.31
N LEU A 376 8.54 -2.76 -16.95
CA LEU A 376 7.65 -3.68 -17.67
C LEU A 376 6.85 -2.99 -18.79
N GLU A 377 7.04 -1.68 -18.97
CA GLU A 377 6.45 -0.89 -20.06
C GLU A 377 6.72 -1.53 -21.43
N ASN A 378 5.64 -1.71 -22.22
CA ASN A 378 5.70 -2.30 -23.57
C ASN A 378 6.27 -3.73 -23.63
N LEU A 379 6.35 -4.43 -22.49
CA LEU A 379 6.73 -5.83 -22.45
C LEU A 379 5.49 -6.73 -22.38
N SER A 380 5.70 -8.00 -22.70
CA SER A 380 4.72 -9.05 -22.54
C SER A 380 5.40 -10.27 -21.95
N VAL A 381 4.63 -11.10 -21.26
CA VAL A 381 5.10 -12.33 -20.61
C VAL A 381 4.47 -13.56 -21.25
N ARG A 382 5.29 -14.59 -21.50
CA ARG A 382 4.82 -15.88 -22.03
C ARG A 382 5.54 -17.07 -21.39
N LYS A 383 4.88 -18.23 -21.36
CA LYS A 383 5.54 -19.51 -21.03
C LYS A 383 6.53 -19.87 -22.14
N VAL A 384 7.69 -20.39 -21.77
CA VAL A 384 8.69 -20.90 -22.71
C VAL A 384 9.32 -22.16 -22.17
N ASP A 385 9.74 -23.05 -23.05
CA ASP A 385 10.54 -24.21 -22.66
C ASP A 385 12.03 -23.86 -22.63
N ASP A 386 12.78 -24.51 -21.75
CA ASP A 386 14.23 -24.44 -21.71
C ASP A 386 14.83 -25.84 -21.50
N PRO A 387 15.84 -26.25 -22.27
CA PRO A 387 16.43 -27.58 -22.12
C PRO A 387 17.08 -27.83 -20.76
N LYS A 388 17.45 -26.77 -20.02
CA LYS A 388 18.25 -26.87 -18.79
C LYS A 388 17.50 -26.46 -17.52
N LYS A 389 16.32 -25.83 -17.63
CA LYS A 389 15.58 -25.29 -16.49
C LYS A 389 14.08 -25.51 -16.64
N PRO A 390 13.40 -26.06 -15.61
CA PRO A 390 11.97 -26.23 -15.65
C PRO A 390 11.24 -24.90 -15.45
N ASN A 391 9.93 -24.91 -15.69
CA ASN A 391 9.01 -23.83 -15.30
C ASN A 391 9.43 -22.44 -15.81
N CYS A 392 9.89 -22.38 -17.06
CA CYS A 392 10.41 -21.15 -17.62
C CYS A 392 9.32 -20.23 -18.18
N PHE A 393 9.57 -18.93 -18.09
CA PHE A 393 8.81 -17.87 -18.75
C PHE A 393 9.76 -16.80 -19.28
N GLU A 394 9.27 -16.00 -20.22
CA GLU A 394 10.06 -14.98 -20.90
C GLU A 394 9.33 -13.63 -20.92
N LEU A 395 10.05 -12.57 -20.50
CA LEU A 395 9.68 -11.19 -20.78
C LEU A 395 10.29 -10.76 -22.10
N PHE A 396 9.45 -10.27 -23.00
CA PHE A 396 9.85 -9.84 -24.34
C PHE A 396 9.03 -8.65 -24.81
N ASN A 397 9.58 -7.85 -25.73
CA ASN A 397 8.82 -6.79 -26.38
C ASN A 397 8.14 -7.35 -27.66
N PRO A 398 6.80 -7.35 -27.76
CA PRO A 398 6.10 -7.89 -28.93
C PRO A 398 6.25 -7.00 -30.18
N ASN A 399 6.43 -5.69 -30.00
CA ASN A 399 6.42 -4.68 -31.07
C ASN A 399 7.79 -4.50 -31.73
N CYS A 400 8.88 -4.97 -31.10
CA CYS A 400 10.25 -4.73 -31.54
C CYS A 400 11.12 -5.99 -31.38
N LYS A 401 10.88 -7.01 -32.23
CA LYS A 401 11.66 -8.26 -32.21
C LYS A 401 13.15 -7.98 -32.44
N GLY A 402 13.98 -8.35 -31.46
CA GLY A 402 15.45 -8.27 -31.54
C GLY A 402 16.07 -6.97 -30.98
N GLN A 403 15.25 -5.98 -30.61
CA GLN A 403 15.74 -4.81 -29.88
C GLN A 403 16.03 -5.15 -28.42
N LYS A 404 16.90 -4.35 -27.78
CA LYS A 404 17.21 -4.50 -26.37
C LYS A 404 16.09 -3.93 -25.52
N ILE A 405 15.74 -4.62 -24.46
CA ILE A 405 14.83 -4.14 -23.42
C ILE A 405 15.59 -3.09 -22.61
N LYS A 406 14.99 -1.92 -22.46
CA LYS A 406 15.51 -0.84 -21.60
C LYS A 406 15.46 -1.30 -20.15
N ALA A 407 16.62 -1.50 -19.55
CA ALA A 407 16.77 -1.96 -18.18
C ALA A 407 18.14 -1.50 -17.65
N CYS A 408 18.33 -1.47 -16.33
CA CYS A 408 19.63 -1.19 -15.72
C CYS A 408 20.04 -2.31 -14.76
N LYS A 409 21.35 -2.43 -14.52
CA LYS A 409 21.91 -3.36 -13.55
C LYS A 409 23.22 -2.81 -12.98
N THR A 410 23.60 -3.30 -11.81
CA THR A 410 24.91 -3.05 -11.23
C THR A 410 25.92 -4.07 -11.77
N ASP A 411 27.10 -3.61 -12.18
CA ASP A 411 28.22 -4.50 -12.54
C ASP A 411 29.06 -4.89 -11.30
N GLY A 412 30.12 -5.68 -11.51
CA GLY A 412 30.95 -6.18 -10.41
C GLY A 412 31.73 -5.09 -9.67
N ASP A 413 31.81 -3.88 -10.24
CA ASP A 413 32.50 -2.72 -9.67
C ASP A 413 31.51 -1.75 -8.99
N GLY A 414 30.23 -2.14 -8.87
CA GLY A 414 29.20 -1.32 -8.24
C GLY A 414 28.62 -0.24 -9.16
N LYS A 415 28.95 -0.22 -10.46
CA LYS A 415 28.46 0.81 -11.38
C LYS A 415 27.14 0.41 -12.02
N VAL A 416 26.20 1.35 -12.11
CA VAL A 416 24.94 1.19 -12.84
C VAL A 416 25.22 1.24 -14.34
N VAL A 417 24.86 0.17 -15.05
CA VAL A 417 25.02 0.00 -16.50
C VAL A 417 23.72 -0.48 -17.15
N GLU A 418 23.55 -0.17 -18.44
CA GLU A 418 22.39 -0.62 -19.19
C GLU A 418 22.40 -2.15 -19.39
N GLY A 419 21.21 -2.75 -19.25
CA GLY A 419 20.94 -4.15 -19.56
C GLY A 419 21.22 -4.47 -21.03
N LYS A 420 21.72 -5.68 -21.30
CA LYS A 420 22.04 -6.14 -22.66
C LYS A 420 21.14 -7.30 -23.08
N HIS A 421 19.89 -7.25 -22.66
CA HIS A 421 18.90 -8.31 -22.85
C HIS A 421 17.95 -7.94 -23.98
N GLN A 422 17.76 -8.84 -24.94
CA GLN A 422 16.64 -8.75 -25.92
C GLN A 422 15.36 -9.35 -25.34
N SER A 423 15.51 -10.29 -24.42
CA SER A 423 14.46 -10.87 -23.62
C SER A 423 15.04 -11.33 -22.27
N TYR A 424 14.18 -11.43 -21.26
CA TYR A 424 14.54 -12.00 -19.96
C TYR A 424 13.87 -13.35 -19.80
N LYS A 425 14.65 -14.42 -19.90
CA LYS A 425 14.20 -15.77 -19.55
C LYS A 425 14.40 -16.02 -18.05
N ILE A 426 13.34 -16.46 -17.39
CA ILE A 426 13.25 -16.65 -15.94
C ILE A 426 12.64 -18.03 -15.66
N SER A 427 13.04 -18.69 -14.58
CA SER A 427 12.63 -20.03 -14.17
C SER A 427 12.22 -20.01 -12.70
N ALA A 428 11.03 -20.54 -12.41
CA ALA A 428 10.49 -20.69 -11.05
C ALA A 428 10.74 -22.10 -10.49
N ALA A 429 10.64 -22.27 -9.17
CA ALA A 429 10.87 -23.56 -8.54
C ALA A 429 9.76 -24.56 -8.89
N THR A 430 8.51 -24.10 -8.95
CA THR A 430 7.34 -24.95 -9.26
C THR A 430 6.53 -24.44 -10.46
N PRO A 431 5.73 -25.31 -11.12
CA PRO A 431 4.81 -24.88 -12.17
C PRO A 431 3.76 -23.88 -11.68
N ALA A 432 3.26 -24.06 -10.44
CA ALA A 432 2.32 -23.16 -9.80
C ALA A 432 2.95 -21.78 -9.60
N GLU A 433 4.16 -21.73 -9.03
CA GLU A 433 4.88 -20.49 -8.80
C GLU A 433 5.16 -19.75 -10.12
N ARG A 434 5.53 -20.46 -11.19
CA ARG A 434 5.66 -19.87 -12.54
C ARG A 434 4.35 -19.22 -12.98
N ASP A 435 3.24 -19.94 -12.86
CA ASP A 435 1.95 -19.47 -13.36
C ASP A 435 1.45 -18.26 -12.56
N GLU A 436 1.67 -18.25 -11.25
CA GLU A 436 1.40 -17.10 -10.40
C GLU A 436 2.31 -15.91 -10.73
N TRP A 437 3.60 -16.11 -11.02
CA TRP A 437 4.48 -15.02 -11.47
C TRP A 437 4.07 -14.46 -12.84
N ILE A 438 3.71 -15.32 -13.79
CA ILE A 438 3.19 -14.90 -15.09
C ILE A 438 1.93 -14.08 -14.90
N GLU A 439 1.02 -14.54 -14.04
CA GLU A 439 -0.23 -13.85 -13.80
C GLU A 439 -0.03 -12.54 -13.06
N ALA A 440 0.85 -12.48 -12.05
CA ALA A 440 1.19 -11.24 -11.36
C ALA A 440 1.86 -10.23 -12.29
N ILE A 441 2.78 -10.66 -13.15
CA ILE A 441 3.45 -9.79 -14.13
C ILE A 441 2.46 -9.34 -15.21
N ARG A 442 1.63 -10.24 -15.74
CA ARG A 442 0.59 -9.88 -16.71
C ARG A 442 -0.37 -8.88 -16.07
N THR A 443 -0.82 -9.18 -14.86
CA THR A 443 -1.65 -8.31 -14.04
C THR A 443 -0.97 -6.97 -13.90
N SER A 444 0.28 -6.84 -13.43
CA SER A 444 0.99 -5.55 -13.33
C SER A 444 1.17 -4.82 -14.68
N ILE A 445 1.40 -5.54 -15.79
CA ILE A 445 1.44 -4.95 -17.14
C ILE A 445 0.05 -4.44 -17.57
N THR A 446 -1.03 -5.07 -17.11
CA THR A 446 -2.43 -4.72 -17.43
C THR A 446 -3.14 -3.87 -16.36
N GLN A 447 -2.63 -3.88 -15.12
CA GLN A 447 -3.04 -3.13 -13.93
C GLN A 447 -2.22 -1.86 -13.90
N ASP A 448 -2.33 -1.11 -14.98
CA ASP A 448 -2.37 0.30 -14.73
C ASP A 448 -3.56 1.04 -15.34
N PRO A 449 -4.82 0.57 -15.18
CA PRO A 449 -5.96 1.42 -15.46
C PRO A 449 -5.94 2.71 -14.64
N PHE A 450 -5.16 2.80 -13.55
CA PHE A 450 -5.24 3.91 -12.62
C PHE A 450 -4.17 4.99 -12.90
N TYR A 451 -2.90 4.65 -13.05
CA TYR A 451 -1.86 5.54 -13.56
C TYR A 451 -1.92 5.69 -15.09
N ASP A 452 -2.47 4.75 -15.88
CA ASP A 452 -2.90 5.08 -17.26
C ASP A 452 -4.08 6.05 -17.24
N LEU A 453 -5.01 5.98 -16.29
CA LEU A 453 -6.12 6.95 -16.19
C LEU A 453 -5.65 8.32 -15.71
N VAL A 454 -4.78 8.37 -14.70
CA VAL A 454 -4.17 9.62 -14.23
C VAL A 454 -3.25 10.19 -15.31
N SER A 455 -2.46 9.37 -16.00
CA SER A 455 -1.59 9.79 -17.11
C SER A 455 -2.41 10.17 -18.35
N ALA A 456 -3.49 9.46 -18.67
CA ALA A 456 -4.40 9.81 -19.76
C ALA A 456 -5.15 11.11 -19.47
N ARG A 457 -5.55 11.36 -18.22
CA ARG A 457 -6.13 12.64 -17.80
C ARG A 457 -5.10 13.76 -17.82
N LYS A 458 -3.88 13.55 -17.31
CA LYS A 458 -2.76 14.50 -17.44
C LYS A 458 -2.48 14.82 -18.91
N LYS A 459 -2.50 13.82 -19.79
CA LYS A 459 -2.33 14.01 -21.24
C LYS A 459 -3.50 14.78 -21.87
N LYS A 460 -4.74 14.46 -21.51
CA LYS A 460 -5.95 15.19 -21.96
C LYS A 460 -5.94 16.65 -21.53
N ILE A 461 -5.37 16.96 -20.36
CA ILE A 461 -5.16 18.33 -19.90
C ILE A 461 -4.07 19.02 -20.75
N ALA A 462 -2.94 18.35 -20.99
CA ALA A 462 -1.86 18.89 -21.80
C ALA A 462 -2.25 19.14 -23.27
N ASP A 463 -3.06 18.25 -23.86
CA ASP A 463 -3.51 18.33 -25.26
C ASP A 463 -4.61 19.39 -25.51
N LYS A 464 -5.15 20.03 -24.47
CA LYS A 464 -6.15 21.11 -24.57
C LYS A 464 -5.54 22.52 -24.66
N ASN A 465 -4.23 22.63 -24.46
CA ASN A 465 -3.43 23.84 -24.67
C ASN A 465 -2.73 23.77 -26.02
#